data_AF-A0AAD5WA73-F1
#
_entry.id   AF-A0AAD5WA73-F1
#
_cell.length_a   1.000
_cell.length_b   1.000
_cell.length_c   1.000
_cell.angle_alpha   90.00
_cell.angle_beta   90.00
_cell.angle_gamma   90.00
#
_symmetry.space_group_name_H-M   'P 1'
#
loop_
_entity.id
_entity.type
_entity.pdbx_description
1 polymer ?
#
loop_
_entity_poly.entity_id
_entity_poly.type
_entity_poly.pdbx_seq_one_letter_code
_entity_poly.pdbx_strand_id
1 'polypeptide(L)'
;MEEQSKNEDNIAPILCRNNCGFFGSQMTNNLCSKCYKEYCFRNFNSSIDLRDEQNEEKEEEKEKSIGEMDAAQVTGLVVEPVDPSKGTPVQLPVKKPANRCAVCIKKVGLMGFKCRCENVFCSVHRYSDQHDCNFNYREAGQDAIAKANPIVKADKIDKF
;
A
#
# COMPACT_ATOMS: atom_id res chain seq x y z
N MET A 1 32.05 38.88 33.95
CA MET A 1 31.90 37.53 34.52
C MET A 1 30.48 37.10 34.21
N GLU A 2 30.15 36.74 32.96
CA GLU A 2 30.65 35.53 32.26
C GLU A 2 30.52 34.34 33.22
N GLU A 3 29.71 33.32 32.93
CA GLU A 3 29.82 32.52 31.72
C GLU A 3 28.45 32.01 31.25
N GLN A 4 28.18 32.22 29.95
CA GLN A 4 27.20 31.44 29.21
C GLN A 4 27.80 30.05 28.99
N SER A 5 27.15 29.01 29.51
CA SER A 5 27.51 27.61 29.26
C SER A 5 27.34 27.31 27.78
N LYS A 6 28.46 27.37 27.06
CA LYS A 6 28.58 26.86 25.70
C LYS A 6 28.47 25.33 25.76
N ASN A 7 27.36 24.78 25.28
CA ASN A 7 27.29 23.36 24.91
C ASN A 7 28.10 23.18 23.62
N GLU A 8 29.43 23.10 23.77
CA GLU A 8 30.35 22.70 22.70
C GLU A 8 30.41 21.17 22.61
N ASP A 9 29.36 20.57 22.06
CA ASP A 9 29.48 19.24 21.49
C ASP A 9 29.92 19.39 20.03
N ASN A 10 31.24 19.54 19.84
CA ASN A 10 31.94 19.35 18.57
C ASN A 10 31.84 17.87 18.13
N ILE A 11 30.62 17.37 17.91
CA ILE A 11 30.38 16.03 17.40
C ILE A 11 30.67 16.11 15.90
N ALA A 12 31.90 15.75 15.53
CA ALA A 12 32.24 15.49 14.15
C ALA A 12 31.16 14.59 13.53
N PRO A 13 30.65 14.92 12.33
CA PRO A 13 29.50 14.24 11.76
C PRO A 13 29.80 12.74 11.59
N ILE A 14 29.15 11.91 12.42
CA ILE A 14 29.37 10.47 12.46
C ILE A 14 28.75 9.85 11.21
N LEU A 15 29.56 9.13 10.43
CA LEU A 15 29.06 8.38 9.28
C LEU A 15 28.28 7.15 9.74
N CYS A 16 27.27 6.78 8.96
CA CYS A 16 26.45 5.61 9.23
C CYS A 16 27.31 4.36 9.40
N ARG A 17 27.04 3.56 10.44
CA ARG A 17 27.76 2.32 10.77
C ARG A 17 27.87 1.33 9.61
N ASN A 18 26.90 1.33 8.69
CA ASN A 18 26.91 0.51 7.48
C ASN A 18 27.71 1.11 6.30
N ASN A 19 28.48 2.18 6.53
CA ASN A 19 29.32 2.88 5.54
C ASN A 19 28.59 3.24 4.23
N CYS A 20 27.30 3.57 4.31
CA CYS A 20 26.46 3.90 3.14
C CYS A 20 26.64 5.35 2.64
N GLY A 21 27.64 6.09 3.16
CA GLY A 21 27.93 7.47 2.76
C GLY A 21 26.97 8.53 3.31
N PHE A 22 26.06 8.17 4.22
CA PHE A 22 25.14 9.11 4.88
C PHE A 22 25.43 9.20 6.38
N PHE A 23 25.08 10.32 7.02
CA PHE A 23 25.33 10.55 8.45
C PHE A 23 24.36 9.77 9.35
N GLY A 24 24.87 9.18 10.42
CA GLY A 24 24.08 8.53 11.47
C GLY A 24 23.97 9.43 12.70
N SER A 25 22.93 9.22 13.51
CA SER A 25 22.81 9.88 14.82
C SER A 25 22.94 8.86 15.95
N GLN A 26 23.39 9.31 17.12
CA GLN A 26 23.51 8.45 18.30
C GLN A 26 22.14 7.92 18.74
N MET A 27 21.06 8.69 18.50
CA MET A 27 19.68 8.27 18.76
C MET A 27 19.22 7.09 17.88
N THR A 28 19.79 6.90 16.68
CA THR A 28 19.47 5.80 15.76
C THR A 28 20.60 4.76 15.70
N ASN A 29 21.32 4.54 16.80
CA ASN A 29 22.47 3.62 16.87
C ASN A 29 23.56 3.89 15.81
N ASN A 30 23.83 5.16 15.53
CA ASN A 30 24.75 5.62 14.47
C ASN A 30 24.39 5.08 13.07
N LEU A 31 23.12 4.76 12.81
CA LEU A 31 22.61 4.36 11.50
C LEU A 31 21.91 5.53 10.81
N CYS A 32 22.00 5.62 9.48
CA CYS A 32 21.19 6.55 8.71
C CYS A 32 19.70 6.15 8.75
N SER A 33 18.79 7.07 8.40
CA SER A 33 17.34 6.81 8.39
C SER A 33 16.92 5.60 7.54
N LYS A 34 17.64 5.31 6.44
CA LYS A 34 17.39 4.11 5.62
C LYS A 34 17.88 2.83 6.30
N CYS A 35 19.13 2.81 6.75
CA CYS A 35 19.71 1.64 7.40
C CYS A 35 19.08 1.36 8.77
N TYR A 36 18.59 2.38 9.47
CA TYR A 36 17.87 2.24 10.73
C TYR A 36 16.49 1.59 10.51
N LYS A 37 15.78 1.94 9.43
CA LYS A 37 14.51 1.28 9.08
C LYS A 37 14.70 -0.22 8.83
N GLU A 38 15.73 -0.59 8.07
CA GLU A 38 16.09 -1.99 7.82
C GLU A 38 16.53 -2.70 9.11
N TYR A 39 17.27 -2.01 9.98
CA TYR A 39 17.66 -2.52 11.30
C TYR A 39 16.45 -2.79 12.18
N CYS A 40 15.50 -1.86 12.28
CA CYS A 40 14.26 -2.05 13.04
C CYS A 40 13.43 -3.21 12.49
N PHE A 41 13.33 -3.33 11.15
CA PHE A 41 12.62 -4.43 10.51
C PHE A 41 13.28 -5.78 10.76
N ARG A 42 14.61 -5.85 10.64
CA ARG A 42 15.37 -7.08 10.90
C ARG A 42 15.40 -7.47 12.37
N ASN A 43 15.49 -6.50 13.28
CA ASN A 43 15.48 -6.73 14.72
C ASN A 43 14.10 -7.20 15.24
N PHE A 44 13.02 -6.75 14.60
CA PHE A 44 11.67 -7.23 14.88
C PHE A 44 11.44 -8.66 14.37
N ASN A 45 11.94 -8.98 13.17
CA ASN A 45 11.87 -10.34 12.63
C ASN A 45 12.83 -11.31 13.33
N SER A 46 14.01 -10.88 13.79
CA SER A 46 14.97 -11.76 14.50
C SER A 46 14.48 -12.18 15.89
N SER A 47 13.53 -11.46 16.48
CA SER A 47 12.83 -11.88 17.71
C SER A 47 11.80 -13.00 17.48
N ILE A 48 11.49 -13.35 16.23
CA ILE A 48 10.62 -14.48 15.86
C ILE A 48 11.45 -15.76 15.64
N ASP A 49 12.66 -15.66 15.09
CA ASP A 49 13.53 -16.81 14.74
C ASP A 49 14.24 -17.50 15.93
N LEU A 50 14.04 -17.07 17.18
CA LEU A 50 14.58 -17.77 18.37
C LEU A 50 13.62 -18.81 18.98
N ARG A 51 12.58 -19.23 18.24
CA ARG A 51 11.62 -20.26 18.69
C ARG A 51 11.66 -21.56 17.89
N ASP A 52 12.48 -21.67 16.84
CA ASP A 52 12.51 -22.82 15.92
C ASP A 52 13.74 -23.72 16.09
N GLU A 53 14.14 -24.03 17.34
CA GLU A 53 15.20 -25.04 17.60
C GLU A 53 14.85 -26.08 18.69
N GLN A 54 13.56 -26.31 18.99
CA GLN A 54 13.14 -27.46 19.81
C GLN A 54 11.74 -27.99 19.44
N ASN A 55 11.58 -28.72 18.32
CA ASN A 55 10.66 -29.86 18.25
C ASN A 55 10.80 -30.63 16.92
N GLU A 56 11.71 -31.59 16.87
CA GLU A 56 11.53 -32.78 16.03
C GLU A 56 10.87 -33.87 16.88
N GLU A 57 10.03 -34.68 16.23
CA GLU A 57 9.35 -35.89 16.72
C GLU A 57 7.93 -35.73 17.32
N LYS A 58 6.91 -35.68 16.45
CA LYS A 58 6.02 -36.84 16.18
C LYS A 58 4.78 -36.45 15.36
N GLU A 59 4.68 -37.08 14.20
CA GLU A 59 3.44 -37.27 13.45
C GLU A 59 2.52 -38.23 14.23
N GLU A 60 1.22 -37.90 14.36
CA GLU A 60 0.10 -38.74 13.92
C GLU A 60 -1.26 -38.11 14.28
N GLU A 61 -2.02 -37.84 13.21
CA GLU A 61 -3.47 -38.05 13.04
C GLU A 61 -4.46 -37.58 14.12
N LYS A 62 -5.24 -36.53 13.80
CA LYS A 62 -6.71 -36.60 13.91
C LYS A 62 -7.42 -35.52 13.09
N GLU A 63 -8.05 -35.95 12.01
CA GLU A 63 -9.05 -35.21 11.26
C GLU A 63 -10.29 -34.91 12.13
N LYS A 64 -10.82 -33.67 12.10
CA LYS A 64 -12.26 -33.39 11.88
C LYS A 64 -12.61 -31.90 11.77
N SER A 65 -13.41 -31.62 10.74
CA SER A 65 -14.49 -30.60 10.57
C SER A 65 -14.18 -29.09 10.49
N ILE A 66 -14.30 -28.60 9.24
CA ILE A 66 -15.23 -27.56 8.71
C ILE A 66 -15.66 -26.41 9.64
N GLY A 67 -15.43 -25.18 9.18
CA GLY A 67 -16.20 -23.99 9.56
C GLY A 67 -15.58 -22.69 9.04
N GLU A 68 -16.16 -22.11 7.98
CA GLU A 68 -15.95 -20.72 7.54
C GLU A 68 -16.18 -19.71 8.67
N MET A 69 -15.43 -18.60 8.67
CA MET A 69 -16.05 -17.26 8.66
C MET A 69 -15.05 -16.13 8.42
N ASP A 70 -15.63 -15.13 7.77
CA ASP A 70 -15.17 -13.84 7.29
C ASP A 70 -14.68 -12.86 8.37
N ALA A 71 -14.03 -11.80 7.88
CA ALA A 71 -13.98 -10.44 8.41
C ALA A 71 -13.24 -10.11 9.73
N ALA A 72 -12.26 -9.22 9.53
CA ALA A 72 -12.20 -7.89 10.10
C ALA A 72 -11.27 -7.61 11.32
N GLN A 73 -10.34 -6.69 11.03
CA GLN A 73 -10.12 -5.44 11.77
C GLN A 73 -9.70 -5.56 13.24
N VAL A 74 -8.39 -5.46 13.48
CA VAL A 74 -7.87 -5.00 14.77
C VAL A 74 -7.74 -3.48 14.75
N THR A 75 -8.64 -2.87 15.50
CA THR A 75 -8.74 -1.45 15.83
C THR A 75 -7.62 -1.05 16.79
N GLY A 76 -6.89 0.01 16.43
CA GLY A 76 -5.88 0.64 17.28
C GLY A 76 -6.54 1.53 18.33
N LEU A 77 -6.38 1.13 19.59
CA LEU A 77 -6.74 1.84 20.81
C LEU A 77 -6.02 3.19 20.88
N VAL A 78 -6.76 4.30 20.99
CA VAL A 78 -6.21 5.61 21.37
C VAL A 78 -7.01 6.13 22.55
N VAL A 79 -6.26 6.44 23.61
CA VAL A 79 -6.70 6.94 24.91
C VAL A 79 -7.25 8.37 24.77
N GLU A 80 -8.45 8.61 25.29
CA GLU A 80 -9.08 9.93 25.38
C GLU A 80 -8.59 10.70 26.62
N PRO A 81 -8.52 12.04 26.56
CA PRO A 81 -8.90 12.89 27.67
C PRO A 81 -10.28 13.51 27.42
N VAL A 82 -11.14 13.33 28.41
CA VAL A 82 -12.48 13.91 28.58
C VAL A 82 -12.42 15.44 28.69
N ASP A 83 -13.30 16.14 27.97
CA ASP A 83 -14.02 17.32 28.51
C ASP A 83 -15.29 17.67 27.71
N PRO A 84 -16.34 18.23 28.34
CA PRO A 84 -17.71 18.14 27.87
C PRO A 84 -18.22 19.39 27.15
N SER A 85 -19.27 19.16 26.35
CA SER A 85 -20.32 20.12 25.97
C SER A 85 -20.16 20.88 24.64
N LYS A 86 -20.86 20.35 23.64
CA LYS A 86 -21.74 20.99 22.61
C LYS A 86 -21.47 20.44 21.21
N GLY A 87 -22.49 19.76 20.69
CA GLY A 87 -22.42 18.89 19.51
C GLY A 87 -22.31 19.62 18.18
N THR A 88 -21.42 19.11 17.33
CA THR A 88 -21.48 19.17 15.87
C THR A 88 -20.64 17.99 15.34
N PRO A 89 -21.13 17.12 14.43
CA PRO A 89 -20.35 15.97 14.00
C PRO A 89 -19.30 16.42 12.96
N VAL A 90 -18.03 16.50 13.39
CA VAL A 90 -16.89 16.70 12.50
C VAL A 90 -16.47 15.33 11.93
N GLN A 91 -16.68 15.14 10.63
CA GLN A 91 -16.17 13.95 9.92
C GLN A 91 -14.63 14.04 9.84
N LEU A 92 -13.93 13.06 10.43
CA LEU A 92 -12.48 12.94 10.34
C LEU A 92 -12.03 12.61 8.90
N PRO A 93 -10.96 13.24 8.37
CA PRO A 93 -10.49 12.97 7.02
C PRO A 93 -9.74 11.63 6.96
N VAL A 94 -10.36 10.62 6.35
CA VAL A 94 -9.72 9.34 6.02
C VAL A 94 -8.57 9.61 5.04
N LYS A 95 -7.33 9.24 5.43
CA LYS A 95 -6.14 9.34 4.56
C LYS A 95 -6.36 8.47 3.32
N LYS A 96 -6.66 9.09 2.19
CA LYS A 96 -6.92 8.41 0.91
C LYS A 96 -5.72 7.53 0.52
N PRO A 97 -5.95 6.31 -0.02
CA PRO A 97 -4.86 5.41 -0.43
C PRO A 97 -3.97 6.10 -1.46
N ALA A 98 -2.66 5.92 -1.32
CA ALA A 98 -1.67 6.65 -2.09
C ALA A 98 -1.71 6.26 -3.58
N ASN A 99 -1.85 7.27 -4.45
CA ASN A 99 -1.79 7.14 -5.92
C ASN A 99 -0.47 6.50 -6.38
N ARG A 100 -0.46 5.17 -6.56
CA ARG A 100 0.67 4.36 -7.02
C ARG A 100 0.24 3.47 -8.19
N CYS A 101 1.19 3.11 -9.05
CA CYS A 101 0.98 2.17 -10.14
C CYS A 101 0.77 0.76 -9.60
N ALA A 102 -0.24 0.03 -10.11
CA ALA A 102 -0.49 -1.35 -9.66
C ALA A 102 0.57 -2.37 -10.13
N VAL A 103 1.31 -2.12 -11.21
CA VAL A 103 2.40 -3.00 -11.68
C VAL A 103 3.72 -2.70 -10.97
N CYS A 104 4.20 -1.46 -11.06
CA CYS A 104 5.55 -1.10 -10.60
C CYS A 104 5.59 -0.33 -9.27
N ILE A 105 4.43 -0.09 -8.63
CA ILE A 105 4.29 0.59 -7.31
C ILE A 105 4.85 2.03 -7.30
N LYS A 106 5.26 2.54 -8.48
CA LYS A 106 5.75 3.90 -8.69
C LYS A 106 4.66 4.89 -8.31
N LYS A 107 5.02 5.93 -7.57
CA LYS A 107 4.09 7.00 -7.18
C LYS A 107 3.67 7.77 -8.44
N VAL A 108 2.38 7.73 -8.77
CA VAL A 108 1.83 8.36 -9.99
C VAL A 108 1.17 9.70 -9.72
N GLY A 109 0.87 10.02 -8.46
CA GLY A 109 0.34 11.34 -8.08
C GLY A 109 -0.94 11.67 -8.83
N LEU A 110 -1.03 12.90 -9.36
CA LEU A 110 -2.14 13.38 -10.19
C LEU A 110 -2.11 12.81 -11.62
N MET A 111 -0.95 12.34 -12.08
CA MET A 111 -0.72 11.84 -13.44
C MET A 111 -1.03 10.35 -13.61
N GLY A 112 -1.74 9.74 -12.65
CA GLY A 112 -2.15 8.35 -12.73
C GLY A 112 -3.24 8.13 -13.78
N PHE A 113 -3.03 7.16 -14.66
CA PHE A 113 -4.04 6.75 -15.62
C PHE A 113 -4.90 5.63 -15.03
N LYS A 114 -6.22 5.84 -14.99
CA LYS A 114 -7.17 4.80 -14.60
C LYS A 114 -7.46 3.87 -15.78
N CYS A 115 -7.26 2.58 -15.59
CA CYS A 115 -7.68 1.56 -16.55
C CYS A 115 -9.16 1.18 -16.33
N ARG A 116 -9.74 0.42 -17.26
CA ARG A 116 -11.10 -0.13 -17.12
C ARG A 116 -11.18 -1.24 -16.08
N CYS A 117 -10.06 -1.90 -15.77
CA CYS A 117 -9.93 -2.81 -14.63
C CYS A 117 -9.78 -2.08 -13.27
N GLU A 118 -10.19 -0.81 -13.19
CA GLU A 118 -10.23 0.05 -11.99
C GLU A 118 -8.89 0.39 -11.31
N ASN A 119 -7.80 -0.23 -11.76
CA ASN A 119 -6.46 0.05 -11.27
C ASN A 119 -5.85 1.33 -11.87
N VAL A 120 -4.92 1.92 -11.13
CA VAL A 120 -4.17 3.13 -11.55
C VAL A 120 -2.76 2.74 -11.98
N PHE A 121 -2.30 3.31 -13.09
CA PHE A 121 -1.00 3.00 -13.68
C PHE A 121 -0.19 4.26 -14.03
N CYS A 122 1.13 4.08 -14.19
CA CYS A 122 2.02 5.11 -14.75
C CYS A 122 1.94 5.10 -16.28
N SER A 123 2.58 6.09 -16.93
CA SER A 123 2.61 6.21 -18.40
C SER A 123 3.10 4.95 -19.13
N VAL A 124 4.01 4.19 -18.51
CA VAL A 124 4.62 2.97 -19.08
C VAL A 124 3.81 1.69 -18.80
N HIS A 125 2.78 1.73 -17.96
CA HIS A 125 1.91 0.57 -17.70
C HIS A 125 0.45 0.92 -17.97
N ARG A 126 0.21 1.93 -18.82
CA ARG A 126 -1.12 2.50 -19.07
C ARG A 126 -1.95 1.59 -19.96
N TYR A 127 -1.31 0.93 -20.93
CA TYR A 127 -1.97 0.15 -21.95
C TYR A 127 -2.22 -1.29 -21.50
N SER A 128 -3.25 -1.93 -22.05
CA SER A 128 -3.75 -3.26 -21.64
C SER A 128 -2.77 -4.41 -21.91
N ASP A 129 -1.77 -4.18 -22.75
CA ASP A 129 -0.66 -5.08 -23.05
C ASP A 129 0.48 -4.96 -22.03
N GLN A 130 0.54 -3.84 -21.29
CA GLN A 130 1.59 -3.55 -20.31
C GLN A 130 1.18 -3.91 -18.87
N HIS A 131 0.00 -4.48 -18.69
CA HIS A 131 -0.46 -5.05 -17.42
C HIS A 131 -1.45 -6.18 -17.71
N ASP A 132 -1.61 -7.12 -16.79
CA ASP A 132 -2.60 -8.20 -16.92
C ASP A 132 -4.01 -7.63 -16.70
N CYS A 133 -4.56 -6.99 -17.73
CA CYS A 133 -5.87 -6.37 -17.70
C CYS A 133 -6.96 -7.43 -17.74
N ASN A 134 -7.67 -7.64 -16.63
CA ASN A 134 -8.81 -8.55 -16.57
C ASN A 134 -10.10 -8.00 -17.22
N PHE A 135 -10.04 -6.86 -17.91
CA PHE A 135 -11.22 -6.26 -18.53
C PHE A 135 -11.39 -6.76 -19.97
N ASN A 136 -12.56 -7.34 -20.29
CA ASN A 136 -12.89 -7.84 -21.62
C ASN A 136 -13.25 -6.70 -22.59
N TYR A 137 -12.24 -6.11 -23.22
CA TYR A 137 -12.43 -5.04 -24.22
C TYR A 137 -13.23 -5.48 -25.45
N ARG A 138 -13.20 -6.76 -25.80
CA ARG A 138 -13.88 -7.30 -26.99
C ARG A 138 -15.39 -7.25 -26.85
N GLU A 139 -15.92 -7.79 -25.75
CA GLU A 139 -17.35 -7.84 -25.47
C GLU A 139 -17.90 -6.44 -25.26
N ALA A 140 -17.25 -5.63 -24.41
CA ALA A 140 -17.63 -4.23 -24.20
C ALA A 140 -17.62 -3.41 -25.50
N GLY A 141 -16.68 -3.68 -26.41
CA GLY A 141 -16.62 -3.05 -27.73
C GLY A 141 -17.76 -3.50 -28.65
N GLN A 142 -18.05 -4.80 -28.68
CA GLN A 142 -19.15 -5.37 -29.47
C GLN A 142 -20.50 -4.81 -29.02
N ASP A 143 -20.75 -4.76 -27.71
CA ASP A 143 -21.99 -4.23 -27.15
C ASP A 143 -22.17 -2.75 -27.45
N ALA A 144 -21.09 -1.96 -27.37
CA ALA A 144 -21.12 -0.54 -27.72
C ALA A 144 -21.45 -0.33 -29.21
N ILE A 145 -20.87 -1.14 -30.10
CA ILE A 145 -21.15 -1.09 -31.54
C ILE A 145 -22.58 -1.55 -31.83
N ALA A 146 -23.03 -2.66 -31.23
CA ALA A 146 -24.38 -3.17 -31.40
C ALA A 146 -25.43 -2.15 -30.96
N LYS A 147 -25.17 -1.44 -29.85
CA LYS A 147 -26.04 -0.38 -29.35
C LYS A 147 -26.02 0.88 -30.22
N ALA A 148 -24.90 1.19 -30.86
CA ALA A 148 -24.76 2.36 -31.73
C ALA A 148 -25.28 2.12 -33.15
N ASN A 149 -25.35 0.87 -33.61
CA ASN A 149 -25.82 0.55 -34.95
C ASN A 149 -27.31 0.87 -35.11
N PRO A 150 -27.69 1.82 -35.99
CA PRO A 150 -29.10 2.09 -36.26
C PRO A 150 -29.75 0.93 -36.99
N ILE A 151 -31.02 0.67 -36.68
CA ILE A 151 -31.78 -0.40 -37.31
C ILE A 151 -32.16 0.02 -38.73
N VAL A 152 -31.51 -0.56 -39.73
CA VAL A 152 -31.86 -0.35 -41.14
C VAL A 152 -32.99 -1.33 -41.50
N LYS A 153 -34.23 -0.86 -41.41
CA LYS A 153 -35.40 -1.55 -41.96
C LYS A 153 -35.92 -0.73 -43.13
N ALA A 154 -35.87 -1.31 -44.33
CA ALA A 154 -36.57 -0.77 -45.50
C ALA A 154 -37.94 -1.45 -45.61
N ASP A 155 -38.96 -0.68 -45.99
CA ASP A 155 -40.27 -1.23 -46.29
C ASP A 155 -40.19 -2.13 -47.53
N LYS A 156 -40.90 -3.27 -47.46
CA LYS A 156 -40.96 -4.21 -48.58
C LYS A 156 -41.72 -3.55 -49.73
N ILE A 157 -41.06 -3.41 -50.88
CA ILE A 157 -41.65 -2.81 -52.07
C ILE A 157 -42.66 -3.80 -52.67
N ASP A 158 -43.92 -3.41 -52.74
CA ASP A 158 -44.94 -4.18 -53.45
C ASP A 158 -44.76 -4.00 -54.96
N LYS A 159 -44.68 -5.13 -55.67
CA LYS A 159 -44.49 -5.17 -57.13
C LYS A 159 -45.85 -4.94 -57.80
N PHE A 160 -45.94 -3.92 -58.65
CA PHE A 160 -47.08 -3.65 -59.53
C PHE A 160 -47.11 -4.62 -60.72
#